data_AF-A0A3D3L7T1-F1
#
_entry.id   AF-A0A3D3L7T1-F1
#
_cell.length_a   1.000
_cell.length_b   1.000
_cell.length_c   1.000
_cell.angle_alpha   90.00
_cell.angle_beta   90.00
_cell.angle_gamma   90.00
#
_symmetry.space_group_name_H-M   'P 1'
#
loop_
_entity.id
_entity.type
_entity.pdbx_description
1 polymer ?
#
loop_
_entity_poly.entity_id
_entity_poly.type
_entity_poly.pdbx_seq_one_letter_code
_entity_poly.pdbx_strand_id
1 'polypeptide(L)'
;MRAEHQAVGVQALACSGKPSKRSTLSCRLKASLQLFALSALLCNPSPAATPEQVEFFESRIRPVLAQECYECHSESGKRKGGLLLDSRPGWQEGGDSGPAIVPGDAASSLLIQSIRHAHSDLQMPKNGAKLDVNIIADFERWITEGAPDPRDTAPTPEQLRADTDWNAVLQRRKQWWCFQPLQTPPPAKPLSPEQLAAEIDRQLEIKIRAAGLTPAPPADTDTLRRRLSYVLTGLPPDKIENRKSKIESAEGNAPEHFEFRASNF
;
A
#
# COMPACT_ATOMS: atom_id res chain seq x y z
N MET A 1 -0.01 18.58 -69.25
CA MET A 1 -0.97 19.57 -68.69
C MET A 1 -0.22 20.35 -67.63
N ARG A 2 0.70 21.23 -68.03
CA ARG A 2 0.54 22.70 -68.17
C ARG A 2 0.07 23.35 -66.86
N ALA A 3 1.03 23.99 -66.20
CA ALA A 3 0.87 25.03 -65.21
C ALA A 3 0.04 26.20 -65.76
N GLU A 4 -0.54 27.04 -64.90
CA GLU A 4 -0.20 28.48 -64.79
C GLU A 4 -1.24 29.33 -64.04
N HIS A 5 -0.68 30.28 -63.27
CA HIS A 5 -1.12 31.67 -63.01
C HIS A 5 -2.47 31.95 -62.33
N GLN A 6 -2.39 32.60 -61.17
CA GLN A 6 -2.92 33.97 -61.08
C GLN A 6 -2.17 34.79 -60.02
N ALA A 7 -1.81 36.00 -60.45
CA ALA A 7 -0.91 36.93 -59.80
C ALA A 7 -1.65 38.25 -59.52
N VAL A 8 -1.16 38.97 -58.50
CA VAL A 8 -0.97 40.43 -58.44
C VAL A 8 -2.20 41.34 -58.22
N GLY A 9 -2.04 42.28 -57.29
CA GLY A 9 -2.82 43.52 -57.27
C GLY A 9 -2.64 44.40 -56.04
N VAL A 10 -1.41 44.85 -55.76
CA VAL A 10 -1.16 45.97 -54.83
C VAL A 10 -1.24 47.28 -55.61
N GLN A 11 -1.99 48.27 -55.11
CA GLN A 11 -1.74 49.68 -55.42
C GLN A 11 -2.16 50.59 -54.25
N ALA A 12 -1.23 51.48 -53.93
CA ALA A 12 -1.28 52.53 -52.92
C ALA A 12 -1.82 53.85 -53.50
N LEU A 13 -2.09 54.81 -52.60
CA LEU A 13 -2.05 56.30 -52.70
C LEU A 13 -3.21 56.87 -51.86
N ALA A 14 -3.13 57.97 -51.12
CA ALA A 14 -2.08 58.92 -50.76
C ALA A 14 -2.64 59.86 -49.67
N CYS A 15 -1.73 60.51 -48.92
CA CYS A 15 -1.71 61.92 -48.48
C CYS A 15 -3.00 62.57 -47.88
N SER A 16 -2.99 63.45 -46.87
CA SER A 16 -1.97 64.24 -46.16
C SER A 16 -2.72 65.19 -45.21
N GLY A 17 -2.13 65.57 -44.07
CA GLY A 17 -2.65 66.67 -43.25
C GLY A 17 -1.81 66.94 -41.99
N LYS A 18 -0.92 67.95 -42.08
CA LYS A 18 -0.08 68.50 -40.98
C LYS A 18 -0.92 69.43 -40.03
N PRO A 19 -0.31 70.26 -39.16
CA PRO A 19 0.23 69.95 -37.83
C PRO A 19 -0.40 70.85 -36.73
N SER A 20 -0.31 70.52 -35.44
CA SER A 20 -0.57 71.54 -34.40
C SER A 20 0.17 71.29 -33.08
N LYS A 21 1.15 72.17 -32.87
CA LYS A 21 1.55 72.88 -31.64
C LYS A 21 1.94 72.09 -30.38
N ARG A 22 3.21 72.35 -30.03
CA ARG A 22 3.88 72.19 -28.74
C ARG A 22 3.02 72.69 -27.57
N SER A 23 2.99 71.94 -26.48
CA SER A 23 3.00 72.52 -25.14
C SER A 23 3.83 71.65 -24.21
N THR A 24 4.87 72.25 -23.66
CA THR A 24 5.67 71.75 -22.55
C THR A 24 4.86 71.81 -21.27
N LEU A 25 4.84 70.75 -20.47
CA LEU A 25 4.72 70.82 -19.01
C LEU A 25 5.21 69.51 -18.41
N SER A 26 6.42 69.57 -17.87
CA SER A 26 6.95 68.62 -16.89
C SER A 26 6.06 68.67 -15.64
N CYS A 27 5.53 67.53 -15.20
CA CYS A 27 5.22 67.32 -13.79
C CYS A 27 5.66 65.91 -13.38
N ARG A 28 6.56 65.89 -12.40
CA ARG A 28 7.06 64.68 -11.74
C ARG A 28 5.92 64.07 -10.92
N LEU A 29 5.75 62.75 -10.95
CA LEU A 29 5.87 61.93 -9.74
C LEU A 29 5.74 60.45 -10.09
N LYS A 30 6.68 59.69 -9.53
CA LYS A 30 6.77 58.24 -9.59
C LYS A 30 5.70 57.60 -8.69
N ALA A 31 5.53 56.30 -8.90
CA ALA A 31 4.90 55.33 -8.00
C ALA A 31 3.37 55.19 -8.12
N SER A 32 2.95 54.09 -8.73
CA SER A 32 1.90 53.18 -8.25
C SER A 32 1.76 52.01 -9.25
N LEU A 33 2.82 51.22 -9.42
CA LEU A 33 2.78 49.99 -10.21
C LEU A 33 3.46 48.86 -9.45
N GLN A 34 3.10 48.64 -8.18
CA GLN A 34 3.50 47.44 -7.44
C GLN A 34 2.46 47.15 -6.35
N LEU A 35 1.39 46.44 -6.69
CA LEU A 35 0.57 45.73 -5.71
C LEU A 35 -0.21 44.57 -6.36
N PHE A 36 0.48 43.72 -7.13
CA PHE A 36 -0.09 42.49 -7.71
C PHE A 36 0.91 41.32 -7.66
N ALA A 37 1.73 41.25 -6.61
CA ALA A 37 2.81 40.25 -6.53
C ALA A 37 3.02 39.68 -5.11
N LEU A 38 1.95 39.46 -4.33
CA LEU A 38 2.10 38.82 -3.02
C LEU A 38 0.87 38.00 -2.57
N SER A 39 0.31 37.18 -3.46
CA SER A 39 -0.77 36.23 -3.11
C SER A 39 -0.50 34.80 -3.62
N ALA A 40 0.76 34.42 -3.83
CA ALA A 40 1.15 33.12 -4.41
C ALA A 40 1.91 32.21 -3.43
N LEU A 41 1.84 32.43 -2.12
CA LEU A 41 2.38 31.52 -1.12
C LEU A 41 1.26 31.13 -0.17
N LEU A 42 0.61 29.99 -0.42
CA LEU A 42 -0.01 29.07 0.55
C LEU A 42 -0.67 27.90 -0.21
N CYS A 43 0.01 27.34 -1.22
CA CYS A 43 -0.27 25.96 -1.62
C CYS A 43 0.61 25.10 -0.73
N ASN A 44 0.13 24.76 0.46
CA ASN A 44 0.79 23.74 1.27
C ASN A 44 0.44 22.39 0.61
N PRO A 45 1.39 21.70 -0.05
CA PRO A 45 1.12 20.33 -0.46
C PRO A 45 0.84 19.53 0.81
N SER A 46 -0.30 18.82 0.86
CA SER A 46 -0.52 17.83 1.92
C SER A 46 0.71 16.92 1.97
N PRO A 47 1.28 16.67 3.17
CA PRO A 47 2.40 15.77 3.28
C PRO A 47 2.03 14.43 2.64
N ALA A 48 2.95 13.91 1.83
CA ALA A 48 2.78 12.58 1.24
C ALA A 48 2.56 11.56 2.35
N ALA A 49 1.74 10.55 2.09
CA ALA A 49 1.47 9.47 3.03
C ALA A 49 2.78 8.84 3.52
N THR A 50 2.87 8.60 4.83
CA THR A 50 4.01 7.88 5.42
C THR A 50 4.00 6.40 4.97
N PRO A 51 5.15 5.69 4.96
CA PRO A 51 5.20 4.27 4.64
C PRO A 51 4.22 3.43 5.47
N GLU A 52 4.07 3.75 6.75
CA GLU A 52 3.16 3.06 7.67
C GLU A 52 1.69 3.27 7.29
N GLN A 53 1.32 4.49 6.87
CA GLN A 53 -0.03 4.79 6.38
C GLN A 53 -0.34 4.08 5.06
N VAL A 54 0.64 3.99 4.17
CA VAL A 54 0.52 3.24 2.92
C VAL A 54 0.32 1.76 3.20
N GLU A 55 1.12 1.17 4.09
CA GLU A 55 0.98 -0.23 4.49
C GLU A 55 -0.40 -0.49 5.13
N PHE A 56 -0.86 0.41 6.01
CA PHE A 56 -2.19 0.30 6.61
C PHE A 56 -3.29 0.33 5.55
N PHE A 57 -3.21 1.27 4.60
CA PHE A 57 -4.17 1.34 3.50
C PHE A 57 -4.19 0.06 2.66
N GLU A 58 -3.03 -0.43 2.22
CA GLU A 58 -2.90 -1.61 1.36
C GLU A 58 -3.33 -2.91 2.06
N SER A 59 -3.09 -3.02 3.36
CA SER A 59 -3.39 -4.24 4.13
C SER A 59 -4.79 -4.26 4.74
N ARG A 60 -5.37 -3.11 5.09
CA ARG A 60 -6.63 -3.01 5.84
C ARG A 60 -7.79 -2.42 5.03
N ILE A 61 -7.53 -1.41 4.21
CA ILE A 61 -8.60 -0.63 3.55
C ILE A 61 -8.85 -1.12 2.13
N ARG A 62 -7.80 -1.17 1.31
CA ARG A 62 -7.90 -1.54 -0.11
C ARG A 62 -8.56 -2.90 -0.36
N PRO A 63 -8.27 -3.97 0.40
CA PRO A 63 -8.92 -5.26 0.17
C PRO A 63 -10.43 -5.20 0.37
N VAL A 64 -10.90 -4.45 1.38
CA VAL A 64 -12.32 -4.30 1.67
C VAL A 64 -13.00 -3.45 0.61
N LEU A 65 -12.39 -2.34 0.19
CA LEU A 65 -12.89 -1.55 -0.93
C LEU A 65 -13.03 -2.41 -2.20
N ALA A 66 -12.05 -3.26 -2.46
CA ALA A 66 -12.07 -4.15 -3.62
C ALA A 66 -13.17 -5.19 -3.57
N GLN A 67 -13.38 -5.80 -2.41
CA GLN A 67 -14.29 -6.91 -2.24
C GLN A 67 -15.76 -6.46 -2.07
N GLU A 68 -15.98 -5.36 -1.35
CA GLU A 68 -17.31 -4.94 -0.89
C GLU A 68 -17.84 -3.69 -1.60
N CYS A 69 -16.98 -2.89 -2.25
CA CYS A 69 -17.37 -1.59 -2.81
C CYS A 69 -17.29 -1.50 -4.33
N TYR A 70 -16.24 -2.05 -4.96
CA TYR A 70 -15.96 -1.79 -6.38
C TYR A 70 -16.99 -2.33 -7.35
N GLU A 71 -17.77 -3.36 -7.01
CA GLU A 71 -18.86 -3.82 -7.89
C GLU A 71 -19.83 -2.67 -8.25
N CYS A 72 -20.05 -1.75 -7.32
CA CYS A 72 -20.95 -0.62 -7.48
C CYS A 72 -20.27 0.75 -7.56
N HIS A 73 -19.11 0.95 -6.94
CA HIS A 73 -18.44 2.25 -6.79
C HIS A 73 -17.01 2.23 -7.36
N SER A 74 -16.86 1.80 -8.62
CA SER A 74 -15.59 1.84 -9.36
C SER A 74 -15.82 2.23 -10.82
N GLU A 75 -14.75 2.63 -11.50
CA GLU A 75 -14.77 3.03 -12.91
C GLU A 75 -15.29 1.89 -13.80
N SER A 76 -14.93 0.64 -13.43
CA SER A 76 -15.34 -0.59 -14.13
C SER A 76 -16.64 -1.20 -13.59
N GLY A 77 -17.25 -0.61 -12.56
CA GLY A 77 -18.46 -1.10 -11.89
C GLY A 77 -19.73 -0.38 -12.34
N LYS A 78 -20.80 -0.53 -11.55
CA LYS A 78 -22.13 0.07 -11.84
C LYS A 78 -22.22 1.59 -11.60
N ARG A 79 -21.16 2.22 -11.07
CA ARG A 79 -21.08 3.66 -10.70
C ARG A 79 -22.32 4.21 -10.02
N LYS A 80 -22.77 3.55 -8.95
CA LYS A 80 -23.98 3.98 -8.22
C LYS A 80 -23.73 5.32 -7.52
N GLY A 81 -24.67 6.26 -7.70
CA GLY A 81 -24.64 7.58 -7.07
C GLY A 81 -23.44 8.43 -7.50
N GLY A 82 -22.92 8.21 -8.72
CA GLY A 82 -21.77 8.96 -9.26
C GLY A 82 -20.44 8.72 -8.55
N LEU A 83 -20.40 7.90 -7.51
CA LEU A 83 -19.25 7.75 -6.62
C LEU A 83 -18.25 6.69 -7.11
N LEU A 84 -16.97 7.06 -7.13
CA LEU A 84 -15.82 6.20 -7.41
C LEU A 84 -14.95 6.06 -6.16
N LEU A 85 -14.61 4.82 -5.77
CA LEU A 85 -13.77 4.51 -4.60
C LEU A 85 -12.47 3.77 -4.97
N ASP A 86 -12.28 3.47 -6.25
CA ASP A 86 -11.17 2.69 -6.80
C ASP A 86 -9.90 3.51 -7.07
N SER A 87 -9.95 4.83 -6.90
CA SER A 87 -8.81 5.74 -6.96
C SER A 87 -8.95 6.92 -6.02
N ARG A 88 -7.82 7.53 -5.65
CA ARG A 88 -7.77 8.74 -4.82
C ARG A 88 -8.51 9.92 -5.45
N PRO A 89 -8.25 10.29 -6.72
CA PRO A 89 -9.01 11.37 -7.36
C PRO A 89 -10.50 11.10 -7.40
N GLY A 90 -10.90 9.84 -7.64
CA GLY A 90 -12.32 9.45 -7.72
C GLY A 90 -13.10 9.72 -6.43
N TRP A 91 -12.59 9.31 -5.27
CA TRP A 91 -13.32 9.54 -4.02
C TRP A 91 -13.21 11.00 -3.55
N GLN A 92 -12.17 11.73 -3.97
CA GLN A 92 -12.01 13.16 -3.72
C GLN A 92 -13.02 14.01 -4.49
N GLU A 93 -13.41 13.58 -5.69
CA GLU A 93 -14.49 14.21 -6.46
C GLU A 93 -15.85 14.04 -5.75
N GLY A 94 -16.05 12.88 -5.11
CA GLY A 94 -17.28 12.55 -4.39
C GLY A 94 -18.32 11.88 -5.29
N GLY A 95 -19.60 12.00 -4.92
CA GLY A 95 -20.71 11.49 -5.73
C GLY A 95 -21.87 12.48 -5.78
N ASP A 96 -23.02 12.01 -6.27
CA ASP A 96 -24.22 12.84 -6.48
C ASP A 96 -24.75 13.48 -5.17
N SER A 97 -24.42 12.87 -4.02
CA SER A 97 -24.78 13.37 -2.68
C SER A 97 -23.69 14.24 -2.03
N GLY A 98 -22.64 14.60 -2.79
CA GLY A 98 -21.51 15.38 -2.31
C GLY A 98 -20.31 14.52 -1.87
N PRO A 99 -19.43 15.06 -1.00
CA PRO A 99 -18.22 14.36 -0.56
C PRO A 99 -18.54 13.07 0.19
N ALA A 100 -18.03 11.94 -0.31
CA ALA A 100 -18.19 10.66 0.36
C ALA A 100 -17.25 10.49 1.57
N ILE A 101 -16.04 11.04 1.44
CA ILE A 101 -14.98 10.99 2.44
C ILE A 101 -14.56 12.42 2.74
N VAL A 102 -14.53 12.77 4.02
CA VAL A 102 -14.04 14.04 4.53
C VAL A 102 -12.75 13.75 5.31
N PRO A 103 -11.56 13.96 4.71
CA PRO A 103 -10.29 13.71 5.37
C PRO A 103 -10.18 14.43 6.71
N GLY A 104 -9.81 13.70 7.76
CA GLY A 104 -9.73 14.19 9.13
C GLY A 104 -11.04 14.12 9.92
N ASP A 105 -12.18 13.90 9.26
CA ASP A 105 -13.50 13.85 9.91
C ASP A 105 -14.32 12.62 9.47
N ALA A 106 -14.10 11.52 10.17
CA ALA A 106 -14.83 10.28 9.97
C ALA A 106 -16.34 10.42 10.29
N ALA A 107 -16.73 11.27 11.24
CA ALA A 107 -18.13 11.40 11.66
C ALA A 107 -18.97 12.09 10.57
N SER A 108 -18.40 13.11 9.92
CA SER A 108 -19.06 13.83 8.82
C SER A 108 -18.96 13.11 7.48
N SER A 109 -18.15 12.05 7.38
CA SER A 109 -17.98 11.28 6.13
C SER A 109 -19.20 10.39 5.83
N LEU A 110 -19.86 10.63 4.69
CA LEU A 110 -21.00 9.82 4.24
C LEU A 110 -20.65 8.34 4.10
N LEU A 111 -19.41 7.99 3.73
CA LEU A 111 -18.94 6.61 3.66
C LEU A 111 -19.12 5.89 5.01
N ILE A 112 -18.67 6.52 6.11
CA ILE A 112 -18.79 5.95 7.47
C ILE A 112 -20.25 5.82 7.88
N GLN A 113 -21.06 6.86 7.64
CA GLN A 113 -22.49 6.81 7.92
C GLN A 113 -23.18 5.68 7.16
N SER A 114 -22.77 5.47 5.90
CA SER A 114 -23.32 4.44 5.02
C SER A 114 -22.97 3.03 5.45
N ILE A 115 -21.71 2.76 5.84
CA ILE A 115 -21.27 1.41 6.27
C ILE A 115 -21.66 1.10 7.72
N ARG A 116 -21.87 2.12 8.56
CA ARG A 116 -22.46 1.97 9.90
C ARG A 116 -23.97 1.73 9.85
N HIS A 117 -24.61 1.98 8.71
CA HIS A 117 -26.07 1.97 8.55
C HIS A 117 -26.73 3.01 9.47
N ALA A 118 -26.15 4.22 9.53
CA ALA A 118 -26.65 5.30 10.39
C ALA A 118 -28.02 5.83 9.94
N HIS A 119 -28.30 5.75 8.63
CA HIS A 119 -29.57 6.13 8.03
C HIS A 119 -30.20 4.93 7.31
N SER A 120 -31.53 4.83 7.30
CA SER A 120 -32.24 3.67 6.73
C SER A 120 -32.23 3.62 5.21
N ASP A 121 -32.10 4.77 4.55
CA ASP A 121 -32.09 4.95 3.10
C ASP A 121 -30.67 4.87 2.50
N LEU A 122 -29.65 5.03 3.34
CA LEU A 122 -28.24 5.05 2.96
C LEU A 122 -27.46 3.96 3.71
N GLN A 123 -27.68 2.71 3.31
CA GLN A 123 -26.99 1.54 3.87
C GLN A 123 -26.13 0.85 2.81
N MET A 124 -24.86 0.58 3.17
CA MET A 124 -23.92 -0.17 2.33
C MET A 124 -23.26 -1.30 3.13
N PRO A 125 -22.96 -2.45 2.50
CA PRO A 125 -23.34 -2.85 1.13
C PRO A 125 -24.85 -3.14 0.98
N LYS A 126 -25.50 -2.67 -0.11
CA LYS A 126 -26.96 -2.85 -0.33
C LYS A 126 -27.42 -4.30 -0.47
N ASN A 127 -26.58 -5.15 -1.04
CA ASN A 127 -26.88 -6.56 -1.32
C ASN A 127 -26.01 -7.50 -0.46
N GLY A 128 -25.44 -7.00 0.64
CA GLY A 128 -24.49 -7.73 1.46
C GLY A 128 -24.79 -7.60 2.95
N ALA A 129 -24.07 -8.37 3.76
CA ALA A 129 -24.10 -8.19 5.20
C ALA A 129 -23.43 -6.87 5.58
N LYS A 130 -23.82 -6.31 6.73
CA LYS A 130 -23.11 -5.19 7.33
C LYS A 130 -21.66 -5.61 7.63
N LEU A 131 -20.72 -4.70 7.39
CA LEU A 131 -19.30 -4.94 7.66
C LEU A 131 -19.05 -5.17 9.16
N ASP A 132 -18.00 -5.94 9.46
CA ASP A 132 -17.55 -6.18 10.82
C ASP A 132 -17.16 -4.87 11.52
N VAL A 133 -17.39 -4.80 12.83
CA VAL A 133 -17.11 -3.60 13.63
C VAL A 133 -15.64 -3.18 13.59
N ASN A 134 -14.71 -4.14 13.47
CA ASN A 134 -13.28 -3.84 13.39
C ASN A 134 -12.90 -3.26 12.01
N ILE A 135 -13.56 -3.74 10.95
CA ILE A 135 -13.39 -3.19 9.60
C ILE A 135 -13.88 -1.74 9.58
N ILE A 136 -15.06 -1.47 10.14
CA ILE A 136 -15.61 -0.12 10.25
C ILE A 136 -14.66 0.79 11.05
N ALA A 137 -14.10 0.30 12.15
CA ALA A 137 -13.11 1.03 12.94
C ALA A 137 -11.81 1.33 12.15
N ASP A 138 -11.34 0.41 11.30
CA ASP A 138 -10.19 0.65 10.42
C ASP A 138 -10.49 1.79 9.42
N PHE A 139 -11.69 1.83 8.83
CA PHE A 139 -12.10 2.92 7.95
C PHE A 139 -12.18 4.26 8.67
N GLU A 140 -12.70 4.29 9.90
CA GLU A 140 -12.75 5.50 10.71
C GLU A 140 -11.36 6.03 11.00
N ARG A 141 -10.46 5.14 11.45
CA ARG A 141 -9.07 5.48 11.69
C ARG A 141 -8.42 6.05 10.44
N TRP A 142 -8.54 5.35 9.31
CA TRP A 142 -7.99 5.78 8.04
C TRP A 142 -8.46 7.18 7.64
N ILE A 143 -9.76 7.47 7.76
CA ILE A 143 -10.31 8.77 7.42
C ILE A 143 -9.84 9.85 8.41
N THR A 144 -9.83 9.56 9.72
CA THR A 144 -9.31 10.47 10.74
C THR A 144 -7.84 10.81 10.53
N GLU A 145 -7.04 9.87 10.03
CA GLU A 145 -5.63 10.10 9.65
C GLU A 145 -5.46 10.87 8.33
N GLY A 146 -6.55 11.34 7.72
CA GLY A 146 -6.54 12.16 6.50
C GLY A 146 -6.79 11.36 5.21
N ALA A 147 -7.32 10.14 5.32
CA ALA A 147 -7.54 9.21 4.22
C ALA A 147 -6.33 9.06 3.27
N PRO A 148 -5.12 8.71 3.77
CA PRO A 148 -3.96 8.50 2.91
C PRO A 148 -4.22 7.38 1.90
N ASP A 149 -4.04 7.67 0.60
CA ASP A 149 -4.35 6.75 -0.49
C ASP A 149 -3.29 6.88 -1.61
N PRO A 150 -2.48 5.84 -1.88
CA PRO A 150 -1.42 5.88 -2.89
C PRO A 150 -1.94 5.72 -4.33
N ARG A 151 -3.25 5.54 -4.56
CA ARG A 151 -3.81 5.19 -5.88
C ARG A 151 -4.17 6.43 -6.70
N ASP A 152 -3.23 6.94 -7.47
CA ASP A 152 -3.46 8.14 -8.30
C ASP A 152 -4.30 7.87 -9.55
N THR A 153 -4.43 6.61 -9.97
CA THR A 153 -5.21 6.21 -11.14
C THR A 153 -6.09 5.00 -10.80
N ALA A 154 -7.29 4.97 -11.35
CA ALA A 154 -8.17 3.81 -11.26
C ALA A 154 -7.52 2.59 -11.95
N PRO A 155 -7.70 1.37 -11.40
CA PRO A 155 -7.24 0.15 -12.04
C PRO A 155 -8.00 -0.09 -13.36
N THR A 156 -7.35 -0.71 -14.33
CA THR A 156 -8.04 -1.16 -15.54
C THR A 156 -9.05 -2.28 -15.22
N PRO A 157 -10.07 -2.50 -16.06
CA PRO A 157 -11.01 -3.61 -15.87
C PRO A 157 -10.32 -4.98 -15.74
N GLU A 158 -9.18 -5.18 -16.41
CA GLU A 158 -8.36 -6.41 -16.31
C GLU A 158 -7.70 -6.53 -14.94
N GLN A 159 -7.10 -5.44 -14.44
CA GLN A 159 -6.46 -5.40 -13.12
C GLN A 159 -7.50 -5.64 -12.02
N LEU A 160 -8.66 -4.99 -12.12
CA LEU A 160 -9.75 -5.14 -11.17
C LEU A 160 -10.28 -6.58 -11.12
N ARG A 161 -10.48 -7.20 -12.29
CA ARG A 161 -10.90 -8.61 -12.39
C ARG A 161 -9.85 -9.54 -11.82
N ALA A 162 -8.57 -9.29 -12.05
CA ALA A 162 -7.50 -10.11 -11.48
C ALA A 162 -7.51 -10.10 -9.94
N ASP A 163 -7.94 -9.01 -9.32
CA ASP A 163 -7.98 -8.83 -7.87
C ASP A 163 -9.31 -9.27 -7.23
N THR A 164 -10.44 -9.25 -7.96
CA THR A 164 -11.77 -9.58 -7.43
C THR A 164 -12.30 -10.96 -7.86
N ASP A 165 -11.86 -11.49 -8.99
CA ASP A 165 -12.30 -12.81 -9.46
C ASP A 165 -11.69 -13.93 -8.62
N TRP A 166 -12.54 -14.75 -8.00
CA TRP A 166 -12.09 -15.84 -7.14
C TRP A 166 -11.18 -16.83 -7.86
N ASN A 167 -11.44 -17.15 -9.14
CA ASN A 167 -10.58 -18.08 -9.87
C ASN A 167 -9.21 -17.46 -10.09
N ALA A 168 -9.13 -16.19 -10.50
CA ALA A 168 -7.87 -15.47 -10.67
C ALA A 168 -7.09 -15.35 -9.36
N VAL A 169 -7.76 -14.99 -8.26
CA VAL A 169 -7.16 -14.92 -6.92
C VAL A 169 -6.63 -16.29 -6.48
N LEU A 170 -7.42 -17.35 -6.65
CA LEU A 170 -7.01 -18.71 -6.32
C LEU A 170 -5.80 -19.16 -7.14
N GLN A 171 -5.78 -18.90 -8.45
CA GLN A 171 -4.63 -19.26 -9.30
C GLN A 171 -3.36 -18.52 -8.88
N ARG A 172 -3.47 -17.24 -8.49
CA ARG A 172 -2.35 -16.47 -7.95
C ARG A 172 -1.85 -17.05 -6.62
N ARG A 173 -2.76 -17.37 -5.69
CA ARG A 173 -2.42 -17.96 -4.39
C ARG A 173 -1.80 -19.34 -4.52
N LYS A 174 -2.23 -20.15 -5.50
CA LYS A 174 -1.60 -21.44 -5.80
C LYS A 174 -0.11 -21.32 -6.13
N GLN A 175 0.35 -20.17 -6.60
CA GLN A 175 1.78 -19.91 -6.89
C GLN A 175 2.61 -19.60 -5.63
N TRP A 176 1.99 -19.44 -4.45
CA TRP A 176 2.75 -19.24 -3.22
C TRP A 176 3.64 -20.45 -2.92
N TRP A 177 4.82 -20.17 -2.37
CA TRP A 177 5.86 -21.15 -2.12
C TRP A 177 5.37 -22.38 -1.33
N CYS A 178 4.43 -22.21 -0.40
CA CYS A 178 3.88 -23.29 0.43
C CYS A 178 2.94 -24.24 -0.32
N PHE A 179 2.42 -23.82 -1.48
CA PHE A 179 1.57 -24.63 -2.35
C PHE A 179 2.30 -25.18 -3.56
N GLN A 180 3.57 -24.81 -3.75
CA GLN A 180 4.40 -25.39 -4.80
C GLN A 180 4.91 -26.77 -4.36
N PRO A 181 4.90 -27.77 -5.25
CA PRO A 181 5.53 -29.05 -4.95
C PRO A 181 7.03 -28.83 -4.72
N LEU A 182 7.59 -29.50 -3.71
CA LEU A 182 9.02 -29.46 -3.45
C LEU A 182 9.78 -29.97 -4.67
N GLN A 183 10.62 -29.12 -5.27
CA GLN A 183 11.38 -29.46 -6.48
C GLN A 183 12.76 -30.07 -6.18
N THR A 184 13.00 -30.56 -4.97
CA THR A 184 14.27 -31.23 -4.66
C THR A 184 14.37 -32.51 -5.49
N PRO A 185 15.33 -32.62 -6.45
CA PRO A 185 15.63 -33.92 -7.04
C PRO A 185 16.02 -34.85 -5.89
N PRO A 186 15.49 -36.09 -5.83
CA PRO A 186 15.88 -37.00 -4.77
C PRO A 186 17.40 -37.16 -4.80
N PRO A 187 18.08 -37.10 -3.64
CA PRO A 187 19.51 -37.32 -3.61
C PRO A 187 19.78 -38.70 -4.22
N ALA A 188 20.88 -38.82 -4.98
CA ALA A 188 21.24 -40.06 -5.69
C ALA A 188 21.34 -41.28 -4.76
N LYS A 189 21.44 -41.04 -3.44
CA LYS A 189 21.33 -42.01 -2.37
C LYS A 189 20.47 -41.42 -1.24
N PRO A 190 19.58 -42.20 -0.59
CA PRO A 190 18.88 -41.74 0.60
C PRO A 190 19.87 -41.25 1.66
N LEU A 191 19.66 -40.02 2.15
CA LEU A 191 20.45 -39.42 3.23
C LEU A 191 19.82 -39.77 4.58
N SER A 192 20.65 -39.94 5.62
CA SER A 192 20.16 -39.98 7.01
C SER A 192 19.59 -38.60 7.42
N PRO A 193 18.78 -38.51 8.49
CA PRO A 193 18.30 -37.24 9.02
C PRO A 193 19.42 -36.24 9.34
N GLU A 194 20.55 -36.69 9.91
CA GLU A 194 21.71 -35.81 10.19
C GLU A 194 22.33 -35.28 8.89
N GLN A 195 22.43 -36.12 7.87
CA GLN A 195 22.98 -35.75 6.57
C GLN A 195 22.08 -34.75 5.82
N LEU A 196 20.75 -34.88 5.97
CA LEU A 196 19.80 -33.95 5.37
C LEU A 196 19.86 -32.57 6.03
N ALA A 197 19.93 -32.51 7.36
CA ALA A 197 20.06 -31.26 8.09
C ALA A 197 21.35 -30.52 7.70
N ALA A 198 22.48 -31.24 7.65
CA ALA A 198 23.76 -30.69 7.24
C ALA A 198 23.75 -30.16 5.79
N GLU A 199 23.04 -30.82 4.87
CA GLU A 199 22.92 -30.36 3.48
C GLU A 199 22.10 -29.07 3.37
N ILE A 200 21.01 -28.93 4.14
CA ILE A 200 20.22 -27.69 4.17
C ILE A 200 21.08 -26.53 4.67
N ASP A 201 21.80 -26.73 5.78
CA ASP A 201 22.67 -25.71 6.36
C ASP A 201 23.79 -25.32 5.40
N ARG A 202 24.37 -26.29 4.68
CA ARG A 202 25.38 -26.05 3.64
C ARG A 202 24.83 -25.18 2.50
N GLN A 203 23.62 -25.47 2.03
CA GLN A 203 22.97 -24.69 0.96
C GLN A 203 22.67 -23.26 1.41
N LEU A 204 22.25 -23.07 2.66
CA LEU A 204 22.04 -21.76 3.26
C LEU A 204 23.36 -20.98 3.35
N GLU A 205 24.42 -21.61 3.83
CA GLU A 205 25.74 -20.99 3.97
C GLU A 205 26.29 -20.49 2.62
N ILE A 206 26.13 -21.27 1.55
CA ILE A 206 26.52 -20.86 0.18
C ILE A 206 25.82 -19.55 -0.20
N LYS A 207 24.51 -19.44 0.04
CA LYS A 207 23.74 -18.24 -0.31
C LYS A 207 24.08 -17.04 0.56
N ILE A 208 24.26 -17.25 1.87
CA ILE A 208 24.65 -16.21 2.82
C ILE A 208 26.00 -15.60 2.42
N ARG A 209 27.00 -16.44 2.11
CA ARG A 209 28.32 -16.01 1.65
C ARG A 209 28.25 -15.27 0.31
N ALA A 210 27.47 -15.79 -0.65
CA ALA A 210 27.29 -15.15 -1.95
C ALA A 210 26.62 -13.76 -1.85
N ALA A 211 25.74 -13.58 -0.86
CA ALA A 211 25.11 -12.30 -0.57
C ALA A 211 26.01 -11.35 0.27
N GLY A 212 27.23 -11.76 0.64
CA GLY A 212 28.13 -10.97 1.49
C GLY A 212 27.61 -10.77 2.92
N LEU A 213 26.69 -11.62 3.37
CA LEU A 213 26.09 -11.54 4.69
C LEU A 213 26.90 -12.35 5.70
N THR A 214 26.97 -11.87 6.94
CA THR A 214 27.60 -12.60 8.05
C THR A 214 26.50 -13.21 8.92
N PRO A 215 26.50 -14.53 9.19
CA PRO A 215 25.57 -15.14 10.13
C PRO A 215 25.64 -14.47 11.51
N ALA A 216 24.49 -14.38 12.18
CA ALA A 216 24.48 -13.99 13.58
C ALA A 216 25.24 -15.03 14.43
N PRO A 217 25.92 -14.61 15.53
CA PRO A 217 26.54 -15.57 16.43
C PRO A 217 25.50 -16.50 17.04
N PRO A 218 25.88 -17.74 17.41
CA PRO A 218 25.00 -18.64 18.15
C PRO A 218 24.43 -17.96 19.39
N ALA A 219 23.14 -18.18 19.65
CA ALA A 219 22.49 -17.66 20.84
C ALA A 219 23.06 -18.33 22.10
N ASP A 220 23.21 -17.57 23.18
CA ASP A 220 23.60 -18.10 24.48
C ASP A 220 22.51 -19.01 25.08
N THR A 221 22.90 -19.80 26.07
CA THR A 221 22.01 -20.80 26.71
C THR A 221 20.76 -20.18 27.33
N ASP A 222 20.85 -18.98 27.91
CA ASP A 222 19.71 -18.31 28.53
C ASP A 222 18.72 -17.82 27.47
N THR A 223 19.24 -17.28 26.36
CA THR A 223 18.43 -16.91 25.18
C THR A 223 17.72 -18.14 24.59
N LEU A 224 18.42 -19.26 24.42
CA LEU A 224 17.84 -20.50 23.91
C LEU A 224 16.76 -21.04 24.85
N ARG A 225 17.01 -21.07 26.16
CA ARG A 225 16.02 -21.48 27.17
C ARG A 225 14.78 -20.61 27.11
N ARG A 226 14.95 -19.28 27.02
CA ARG A 226 13.82 -18.34 26.94
C ARG A 226 13.00 -18.61 25.68
N ARG A 227 13.63 -18.73 24.52
CA ARG A 227 12.96 -19.03 23.24
C ARG A 227 12.19 -20.34 23.31
N LEU A 228 12.82 -21.39 23.83
CA LEU A 228 12.20 -22.71 23.96
C LEU A 228 10.96 -22.66 24.87
N SER A 229 11.03 -21.94 26.00
CA SER A 229 9.89 -21.77 26.90
C SER A 229 8.70 -21.12 26.21
N TYR A 230 8.90 -20.01 25.49
CA TYR A 230 7.82 -19.38 24.74
C TYR A 230 7.26 -20.28 23.63
N VAL A 231 8.11 -21.00 22.91
CA VAL A 231 7.68 -21.90 21.84
C VAL A 231 6.83 -23.06 22.38
N LEU A 232 7.23 -23.66 23.50
CA LEU A 232 6.55 -24.84 24.05
C LEU A 232 5.35 -24.51 24.94
N THR A 233 5.41 -23.40 25.68
CA THR A 233 4.42 -23.09 26.74
C THR A 233 3.71 -21.75 26.54
N GLY A 234 4.23 -20.86 25.68
CA GLY A 234 3.76 -19.48 25.57
C GLY A 234 4.15 -18.58 26.75
N LEU A 235 4.84 -19.11 27.77
CA LEU A 235 5.20 -18.40 29.00
C LEU A 235 6.72 -18.20 29.11
N PRO A 236 7.18 -17.16 29.83
CA PRO A 236 8.60 -17.04 30.17
C PRO A 236 9.05 -18.23 31.02
N PRO A 237 10.33 -18.62 30.96
CA PRO A 237 10.85 -19.72 31.77
C PRO A 237 10.66 -19.39 33.26
N ASP A 238 10.25 -20.37 34.06
CA ASP A 238 10.05 -20.21 35.51
C ASP A 238 11.32 -19.67 36.16
N LYS A 239 11.17 -18.75 37.12
CA LYS A 239 12.27 -18.31 37.97
C LYS A 239 12.64 -19.45 38.92
N ILE A 240 13.40 -20.43 38.45
CA ILE A 240 13.96 -21.47 39.30
C ILE A 240 15.48 -21.41 39.16
N GLU A 241 16.05 -20.79 40.20
CA GLU A 241 17.38 -20.91 40.78
C GLU A 241 18.44 -21.65 39.96
N ASN A 242 19.59 -20.98 39.79
CA ASN A 242 20.85 -21.42 39.19
C ASN A 242 21.28 -22.85 39.59
N ARG A 243 20.57 -23.88 39.13
CA ARG A 243 21.08 -25.23 39.15
C ARG A 243 22.01 -25.32 37.96
N LYS A 244 23.31 -25.26 38.24
CA LYS A 244 24.39 -25.68 37.34
C LYS A 244 24.17 -27.15 36.95
N SER A 245 23.15 -27.44 36.14
CA SER A 245 23.11 -28.69 35.39
C SER A 245 24.11 -28.50 34.27
N LYS A 246 25.27 -29.09 34.48
CA LYS A 246 26.31 -29.35 33.49
C LYS A 246 25.62 -29.79 32.18
N ILE A 247 25.39 -28.86 31.28
CA ILE A 247 25.26 -29.17 29.86
C ILE A 247 26.70 -29.47 29.49
N GLU A 248 27.08 -30.72 29.65
CA GLU A 248 28.39 -31.21 29.26
C GLU A 248 28.55 -30.86 27.79
N SER A 249 29.53 -30.01 27.52
CA SER A 249 30.00 -29.65 26.20
C SER A 249 30.16 -30.92 25.38
N ALA A 250 29.27 -31.11 24.41
CA ALA A 250 29.48 -32.04 23.30
C ALA A 250 30.56 -31.47 22.37
N GLU A 251 31.74 -31.22 22.93
CA GLU A 251 33.00 -31.12 22.21
C GLU A 251 33.67 -32.49 22.36
N GLY A 252 33.16 -33.48 21.62
CA GLY A 252 33.71 -34.84 21.59
C GLY A 252 32.62 -35.91 21.67
N ASN A 253 32.28 -36.48 20.51
CA ASN A 253 31.32 -37.56 20.29
C ASN A 253 29.83 -37.20 20.54
N ALA A 254 29.11 -36.96 19.46
CA ALA A 254 27.65 -37.02 19.45
C ALA A 254 27.22 -38.44 19.84
N PRO A 255 26.37 -38.64 20.87
CA PRO A 255 25.77 -39.93 21.12
C PRO A 255 24.73 -40.21 20.04
N GLU A 256 25.00 -41.23 19.22
CA GLU A 256 23.94 -41.93 18.47
C GLU A 256 22.90 -42.41 19.50
N HIS A 257 21.62 -42.14 19.23
CA HIS A 257 20.44 -42.47 20.03
C HIS A 257 20.07 -41.53 21.19
N PHE A 258 19.07 -40.68 20.94
CA PHE A 258 18.22 -40.08 21.97
C PHE A 258 16.98 -40.96 22.13
N GLU A 259 17.02 -41.93 23.03
CA GLU A 259 15.90 -42.83 23.31
C GLU A 259 14.89 -42.13 24.23
N PHE A 260 13.76 -41.66 23.66
CA PHE A 260 12.67 -41.05 24.40
C PHE A 260 11.89 -42.14 25.14
N ARG A 261 12.23 -42.37 26.42
CA ARG A 261 11.46 -43.26 27.28
C ARG A 261 10.20 -42.54 27.76
N ALA A 262 9.14 -42.62 26.97
CA ALA A 262 7.79 -42.28 27.42
C ALA A 262 7.45 -43.18 28.62
N SER A 263 7.33 -42.58 29.80
CA SER A 263 6.70 -43.25 30.93
C SER A 263 5.19 -43.20 30.66
N ASN A 264 4.60 -44.38 30.47
CA ASN A 264 3.18 -44.56 30.21
C ASN A 264 2.31 -43.87 31.28
N PHE A 265 1.20 -43.29 30.82
CA PHE A 265 0.02 -43.00 31.64
C PHE A 265 -0.60 -44.31 32.15
#